data_AF-A0A497NP57-F1
#
_entry.id   AF-A0A497NP57-F1
#
_cell.length_a   1.000
_cell.length_b   1.000
_cell.length_c   1.000
_cell.angle_alpha   90.00
_cell.angle_beta   90.00
_cell.angle_gamma   90.00
#
_symmetry.space_group_name_H-M   'P 1'
#
loop_
_entity.id
_entity.type
_entity.pdbx_description
1 polymer ?
#
loop_
_entity_poly.entity_id
_entity_poly.type
_entity_poly.pdbx_seq_one_letter_code
_entity_poly.pdbx_strand_id
1 'polypeptide(L)'
;MYEPSARERAKGIIVRVLKAMLAGVIAYITSYVIPQYLFGGLLRAFGGAMPPGALTPSELLVLFATIVVFFTVAIELTRDTVFEHALAIGRAITLLFFFIYAAGGGVVHLTLTPELGVPVPMEITIDATKLLFMIVGINLLEIGKSLVSAVYEISERVDRELERELERELRR
;
A
#
# COMPACT_ATOMS: atom_id res chain seq x y z
N MET A 1 15.96 -25.47 29.72
CA MET A 1 14.70 -24.92 29.20
C MET A 1 14.63 -23.48 29.70
N TYR A 2 15.10 -22.51 28.90
CA TYR A 2 15.14 -21.09 29.31
C TYR A 2 13.81 -20.48 28.87
N GLU A 3 12.86 -20.33 29.80
CA GLU A 3 11.66 -19.54 29.53
C GLU A 3 12.07 -18.06 29.50
N PRO A 4 11.95 -17.36 28.36
CA PRO A 4 12.31 -15.96 28.30
C PRO A 4 11.43 -15.17 29.27
N SER A 5 12.09 -14.41 30.14
CA SER A 5 11.44 -13.53 31.13
C SER A 5 10.44 -12.60 30.42
N ALA A 6 9.29 -12.32 31.04
CA ALA A 6 8.26 -11.42 30.50
C ALA A 6 8.82 -10.08 29.99
N ARG A 7 9.94 -9.62 30.56
CA ARG A 7 10.68 -8.41 30.18
C ARG A 7 11.34 -8.49 28.79
N GLU A 8 11.83 -9.67 28.39
CA GLU A 8 12.45 -9.89 27.07
C GLU A 8 11.41 -9.93 25.95
N ARG A 9 10.26 -10.58 26.21
CA ARG A 9 9.11 -10.57 25.30
C ARG A 9 8.57 -9.15 25.11
N ALA A 10 8.45 -8.39 26.20
CA ALA A 10 8.03 -6.99 26.15
C ALA A 10 9.00 -6.12 25.33
N LYS A 11 10.31 -6.31 25.47
CA LYS A 11 11.33 -5.57 24.70
C LYS A 11 11.20 -5.85 23.19
N GLY A 12 10.96 -7.10 22.81
CA GLY A 12 10.75 -7.48 21.41
C GLY A 12 9.52 -6.80 20.80
N ILE A 13 8.40 -6.79 21.52
CA ILE A 13 7.16 -6.13 21.10
C ILE A 13 7.36 -4.61 20.97
N ILE A 14 8.00 -3.97 21.96
CA ILE A 14 8.25 -2.52 21.94
C ILE A 14 9.10 -2.11 20.73
N VAL A 15 10.15 -2.88 20.41
CA VAL A 15 11.00 -2.58 19.24
C VAL A 15 10.21 -2.72 17.94
N ARG A 16 9.34 -3.73 17.82
CA ARG A 16 8.46 -3.91 16.66
C ARG A 16 7.47 -2.77 16.51
N VAL A 17 6.83 -2.36 17.60
CA VAL A 17 5.90 -1.22 17.61
C VAL A 17 6.62 0.08 17.22
N LEU A 18 7.82 0.32 17.76
CA LEU A 18 8.61 1.51 17.41
C LEU A 18 8.99 1.54 15.93
N LYS A 19 9.43 0.40 15.37
CA LYS A 19 9.70 0.27 13.94
C LYS A 19 8.45 0.52 13.10
N ALA A 20 7.31 -0.07 13.49
CA ALA A 20 6.05 0.11 12.80
C ALA A 20 5.58 1.57 12.83
N MET A 21 5.73 2.27 13.96
CA MET A 21 5.43 3.70 14.06
C MET A 21 6.33 4.52 13.13
N LEU A 22 7.65 4.28 13.15
CA LEU A 22 8.58 4.98 12.27
C LEU A 22 8.25 4.74 10.78
N ALA A 23 7.99 3.48 10.41
CA ALA A 23 7.58 3.12 9.06
C ALA A 23 6.26 3.80 8.68
N GLY A 24 5.28 3.83 9.59
CA GLY A 24 4.00 4.52 9.40
C GLY A 24 4.15 6.03 9.20
N VAL A 25 5.01 6.69 9.98
CA VAL A 25 5.31 8.12 9.82
C VAL A 25 5.97 8.40 8.48
N ILE A 26 6.95 7.58 8.09
CA ILE A 26 7.60 7.71 6.77
C ILE A 26 6.57 7.52 5.66
N ALA A 27 5.73 6.48 5.77
CA ALA A 27 4.64 6.22 4.83
C ALA A 27 3.65 7.39 4.74
N TYR A 28 3.28 8.01 5.86
CA TYR A 28 2.40 9.18 5.87
C TYR A 28 3.05 10.39 5.17
N ILE A 29 4.32 10.65 5.45
CA ILE A 29 5.06 11.75 4.81
C ILE A 29 5.10 11.54 3.29
N THR A 30 5.45 10.33 2.84
CA THR A 30 5.59 10.03 1.41
C THR A 30 4.27 9.95 0.67
N SER A 31 3.22 9.39 1.30
CA SER A 31 1.92 9.16 0.65
C SER A 31 0.94 10.33 0.76
N TYR A 32 1.07 11.18 1.78
CA TYR A 32 0.17 12.32 1.99
C TYR A 32 0.89 13.66 1.92
N VAL A 33 1.89 13.87 2.77
CA VAL A 33 2.51 15.19 2.97
C VAL A 33 3.17 15.67 1.68
N ILE A 34 4.05 14.86 1.09
CA ILE A 34 4.77 15.24 -0.14
C ILE A 34 3.78 15.53 -1.30
N PRO A 35 2.84 14.63 -1.65
CA PRO A 35 1.86 14.92 -2.70
C PRO A 35 1.01 16.15 -2.42
N GLN A 36 0.60 16.37 -1.17
CA GLN A 36 -0.20 17.55 -0.80
C GLN A 36 0.58 18.85 -0.98
N TYR A 37 1.87 18.88 -0.65
CA TYR A 37 2.71 20.07 -0.86
C TYR A 37 3.03 20.31 -2.34
N LEU A 38 3.27 19.24 -3.12
CA LEU A 38 3.60 19.35 -4.55
C LEU A 38 2.38 19.66 -5.42
N PHE A 39 1.24 19.03 -5.13
CA PHE A 39 0.05 19.04 -5.98
C PHE A 39 -1.17 19.69 -5.32
N GLY A 40 -1.06 20.24 -4.11
CA GLY A 40 -2.21 20.78 -3.37
C GLY A 40 -3.02 21.85 -4.12
N GLY A 41 -2.35 22.71 -4.89
CA GLY A 41 -3.03 23.68 -5.76
C GLY A 41 -3.86 23.00 -6.86
N LEU A 42 -3.29 21.96 -7.47
CA LEU A 42 -3.93 21.16 -8.52
C LEU A 42 -5.14 20.37 -7.97
N LEU A 43 -4.98 19.75 -6.79
CA LEU A 43 -6.04 19.00 -6.12
C LEU A 43 -7.26 19.87 -5.78
N ARG A 44 -7.03 21.13 -5.37
CA ARG A 44 -8.09 22.09 -5.10
C ARG A 44 -8.77 22.57 -6.37
N ALA A 45 -7.99 22.88 -7.41
CA ALA A 45 -8.52 23.30 -8.70
C ALA A 45 -9.44 22.23 -9.33
N PHE A 46 -9.07 20.96 -9.21
CA PHE A 46 -9.87 19.85 -9.70
C PHE A 46 -10.99 19.37 -8.77
N GLY A 47 -10.98 19.80 -7.50
CA GLY A 47 -12.03 19.45 -6.54
C GLY A 47 -13.42 19.96 -6.94
N GLY A 48 -13.50 21.08 -7.69
CA GLY A 48 -14.76 21.63 -8.18
C GLY A 48 -15.25 21.06 -9.51
N ALA A 49 -14.47 20.22 -10.18
CA ALA A 49 -14.77 19.68 -11.52
C ALA A 49 -15.29 18.23 -11.48
N MET A 50 -15.44 17.63 -10.30
CA MET A 50 -15.91 16.26 -10.14
C MET A 50 -17.45 16.16 -10.20
N PRO A 51 -18.00 15.08 -10.81
CA PRO A 51 -19.43 14.82 -10.76
C PRO A 51 -19.96 14.68 -9.32
N PRO A 52 -21.23 15.07 -9.05
CA PRO A 52 -21.85 14.88 -7.74
C PRO A 52 -21.83 13.40 -7.33
N GLY A 53 -21.26 13.11 -6.15
CA GLY A 53 -21.17 11.75 -5.59
C GLY A 53 -19.86 11.00 -5.90
N ALA A 54 -18.95 11.57 -6.70
CA ALA A 54 -17.59 11.06 -6.86
C ALA A 54 -16.67 11.58 -5.74
N LEU A 55 -15.68 10.78 -5.33
CA LEU A 55 -14.66 11.22 -4.37
C LEU A 55 -13.80 12.31 -5.02
N THR A 56 -13.61 13.43 -4.33
CA THR A 56 -12.75 14.51 -4.78
C THR A 56 -11.27 14.05 -4.81
N PRO A 57 -10.41 14.70 -5.63
CA PRO A 57 -8.98 14.36 -5.65
C PRO A 57 -8.30 14.44 -4.28
N SER A 58 -8.76 15.35 -3.42
CA SER A 58 -8.24 15.47 -2.04
C SER A 58 -8.66 14.30 -1.16
N GLU A 59 -9.91 13.83 -1.28
CA GLU A 59 -10.40 12.65 -0.56
C GLU A 59 -9.73 11.36 -1.07
N LEU A 60 -9.50 11.26 -2.38
CA LEU A 60 -8.73 10.16 -2.98
C LEU A 60 -7.30 10.12 -2.42
N LEU A 61 -6.65 11.28 -2.26
CA LEU A 61 -5.32 11.35 -1.64
C LEU A 61 -5.33 10.90 -0.18
N VAL A 62 -6.33 11.32 0.60
CA VAL A 62 -6.51 10.87 1.99
C VAL A 62 -6.72 9.36 2.05
N LEU A 63 -7.56 8.81 1.16
CA LEU A 63 -7.82 7.37 1.08
C LEU A 63 -6.55 6.59 0.70
N PHE A 64 -5.81 7.06 -0.30
CA PHE A 64 -4.51 6.50 -0.69
C PHE A 64 -3.54 6.44 0.50
N ALA A 65 -3.36 7.57 1.18
CA ALA A 65 -2.47 7.66 2.33
C ALA A 65 -2.91 6.73 3.47
N THR A 66 -4.22 6.63 3.70
CA THR A 66 -4.79 5.74 4.71
C THR A 66 -4.47 4.29 4.41
N ILE A 67 -4.67 3.85 3.16
CA ILE A 67 -4.35 2.50 2.70
C ILE A 67 -2.85 2.23 2.91
N VAL A 68 -1.99 3.12 2.41
CA VAL A 68 -0.53 2.94 2.48
C VAL A 68 -0.06 2.86 3.94
N VAL A 69 -0.46 3.82 4.78
CA VAL A 69 -0.05 3.85 6.20
C VAL A 69 -0.57 2.63 6.95
N PHE A 70 -1.85 2.28 6.78
CA PHE A 70 -2.45 1.12 7.44
C PHE A 70 -1.68 -0.16 7.11
N PHE A 71 -1.48 -0.45 5.83
CA PHE A 71 -0.78 -1.66 5.43
C PHE A 71 0.70 -1.63 5.82
N THR A 72 1.40 -0.50 5.71
CA THR A 72 2.80 -0.39 6.16
C THR A 72 2.95 -0.71 7.65
N VAL A 73 2.08 -0.13 8.49
CA VAL A 73 2.10 -0.40 9.94
C VAL A 73 1.72 -1.86 10.22
N ALA A 74 0.68 -2.38 9.58
CA ALA A 74 0.23 -3.75 9.79
C ALA A 74 1.31 -4.77 9.40
N ILE A 75 1.94 -4.61 8.23
CA ILE A 75 3.03 -5.46 7.74
C ILE A 75 4.19 -5.46 8.74
N GLU A 76 4.66 -4.28 9.17
CA GLU A 76 5.80 -4.18 10.08
C GLU A 76 5.49 -4.74 11.49
N LEU A 77 4.23 -4.65 11.96
CA LEU A 77 3.80 -5.28 13.21
C LEU A 77 3.77 -6.80 13.10
N THR A 78 3.37 -7.32 11.93
CA THR A 78 3.31 -8.77 11.65
C THR A 78 4.61 -9.33 11.10
N ARG A 79 5.69 -8.55 11.12
CA ARG A 79 6.97 -8.93 10.54
C ARG A 79 7.50 -10.22 11.16
N ASP A 80 8.11 -11.06 10.34
CA ASP A 80 8.55 -12.43 10.67
C ASP A 80 7.39 -13.42 10.92
N THR A 81 6.20 -13.14 10.39
CA THR A 81 5.04 -14.04 10.45
C THR A 81 4.44 -14.26 9.06
N VAL A 82 3.64 -15.33 8.92
CA VAL A 82 2.91 -15.63 7.67
C VAL A 82 1.94 -14.48 7.30
N PHE A 83 1.47 -13.71 8.28
CA PHE A 83 0.59 -12.56 8.05
C PHE A 83 1.28 -11.41 7.31
N GLU A 84 2.60 -11.27 7.41
CA GLU A 84 3.37 -10.25 6.67
C GLU A 84 3.12 -10.36 5.16
N HIS A 85 3.16 -11.60 4.65
CA HIS A 85 2.99 -11.91 3.24
C HIS A 85 1.54 -11.69 2.80
N ALA A 86 0.58 -12.15 3.60
CA ALA A 86 -0.84 -11.94 3.32
C ALA A 86 -1.21 -10.46 3.28
N LEU A 87 -0.69 -9.64 4.21
CA LEU A 87 -0.91 -8.20 4.26
C LEU A 87 -0.19 -7.47 3.11
N ALA A 88 0.99 -7.91 2.71
CA ALA A 88 1.69 -7.35 1.55
C ALA A 88 0.91 -7.57 0.24
N ILE A 89 0.40 -8.78 0.03
CA ILE A 89 -0.47 -9.10 -1.12
C ILE A 89 -1.77 -8.30 -1.04
N GLY A 90 -2.39 -8.25 0.15
CA GLY A 90 -3.60 -7.47 0.40
C GLY A 90 -3.42 -6.00 0.05
N ARG A 91 -2.30 -5.39 0.47
CA ARG A 91 -1.93 -4.01 0.14
C ARG A 91 -1.89 -3.79 -1.37
N ALA A 92 -1.18 -4.65 -2.10
CA ALA A 92 -1.02 -4.48 -3.54
C ALA A 92 -2.35 -4.66 -4.29
N ILE A 93 -3.20 -5.60 -3.85
CA ILE A 93 -4.56 -5.75 -4.40
C ILE A 93 -5.42 -4.53 -4.08
N THR A 94 -5.40 -4.02 -2.84
CA THR A 94 -6.16 -2.82 -2.47
C THR A 94 -5.70 -1.61 -3.26
N LEU A 95 -4.39 -1.41 -3.43
CA LEU A 95 -3.83 -0.33 -4.25
C LEU A 95 -4.21 -0.48 -5.73
N LEU A 96 -4.20 -1.70 -6.26
CA LEU A 96 -4.65 -1.98 -7.62
C LEU A 96 -6.10 -1.49 -7.85
N PHE A 97 -7.03 -1.91 -7.00
CA PHE A 97 -8.43 -1.47 -7.09
C PHE A 97 -8.58 0.04 -6.88
N PHE A 98 -7.83 0.60 -5.93
CA PHE A 98 -7.79 2.04 -5.71
C PHE A 98 -7.36 2.80 -6.97
N PHE A 99 -6.29 2.39 -7.65
CA PHE A 99 -5.82 3.08 -8.86
C PHE A 99 -6.78 2.95 -10.03
N ILE A 100 -7.41 1.79 -10.21
CA ILE A 100 -8.44 1.59 -11.24
C ILE A 100 -9.61 2.55 -11.00
N TYR A 101 -10.08 2.67 -9.75
CA TYR A 101 -11.15 3.58 -9.36
C TYR A 101 -10.74 5.05 -9.52
N ALA A 102 -9.60 5.44 -8.94
CA ALA A 102 -9.13 6.82 -8.92
C ALA A 102 -8.83 7.37 -10.33
N ALA A 103 -8.40 6.51 -11.25
CA ALA A 103 -8.14 6.89 -12.63
C ALA A 103 -9.41 6.89 -13.51
N GLY A 104 -10.58 6.52 -12.99
CA GLY A 104 -11.82 6.44 -13.78
C GLY A 104 -11.71 5.47 -14.97
N GLY A 105 -10.86 4.44 -14.86
CA GLY A 105 -10.56 3.53 -15.97
C GLY A 105 -9.52 4.04 -16.98
N GLY A 106 -8.88 5.18 -16.73
CA GLY A 106 -7.74 5.70 -17.51
C GLY A 106 -8.03 6.99 -18.27
N VAL A 107 -9.27 7.47 -18.30
CA VAL A 107 -9.63 8.73 -18.98
C VAL A 107 -10.28 9.68 -17.99
N VAL A 108 -9.68 10.86 -17.82
CA VAL A 108 -10.19 11.91 -16.95
C VAL A 108 -10.72 13.05 -17.81
N HIS A 109 -12.02 13.32 -17.69
CA HIS A 109 -12.67 14.46 -18.35
C HIS A 109 -12.77 15.64 -17.38
N LEU A 110 -12.31 16.80 -17.84
CA LEU A 110 -12.27 18.03 -17.08
C LEU A 110 -13.01 19.10 -17.85
N THR A 111 -14.16 19.52 -17.32
CA THR A 111 -14.91 20.64 -17.89
C THR A 111 -14.55 21.90 -17.10
N LEU A 112 -13.79 22.79 -17.73
CA LEU A 112 -13.52 24.13 -17.21
C LEU A 112 -14.70 25.01 -17.58
N THR A 113 -15.49 25.43 -16.59
CA THR A 113 -16.62 26.35 -16.79
C THR A 113 -16.20 27.81 -16.58
N PRO A 114 -16.97 28.79 -17.08
CA PRO A 114 -16.65 30.21 -16.91
C PRO A 114 -16.57 30.71 -15.46
N GLU A 115 -17.17 29.97 -14.53
CA GLU A 115 -17.08 30.21 -13.09
C GLU A 115 -15.64 30.02 -12.55
N LEU A 116 -14.79 29.32 -13.30
CA LEU A 116 -13.35 29.15 -13.02
C LEU A 116 -12.46 30.17 -13.74
N GLY A 117 -13.04 31.24 -14.32
CA GLY A 117 -12.30 32.35 -14.93
C GLY A 117 -11.93 32.14 -16.40
N VAL A 118 -12.55 31.17 -17.10
CA VAL A 118 -12.32 30.92 -18.52
C VAL A 118 -13.47 31.50 -19.37
N PRO A 119 -13.21 32.31 -20.40
CA PRO A 119 -14.28 32.99 -21.15
C PRO A 119 -15.22 32.05 -21.93
N VAL A 120 -14.81 30.81 -22.19
CA VAL A 120 -15.60 29.79 -22.90
C VAL A 120 -15.43 28.46 -22.16
N PRO A 121 -16.49 27.65 -21.99
CA PRO A 121 -16.34 26.32 -21.42
C PRO A 121 -15.38 25.48 -22.26
N MET A 122 -14.32 24.95 -21.63
CA MET A 122 -13.32 24.11 -22.29
C MET A 122 -13.35 22.72 -21.68
N GLU A 123 -13.42 21.69 -22.53
CA GLU A 123 -13.27 20.30 -22.12
C GLU A 123 -11.84 19.83 -22.38
N ILE A 124 -11.14 19.49 -21.30
CA ILE A 124 -9.82 18.87 -21.35
C ILE A 124 -10.00 17.40 -21.04
N THR A 125 -9.55 16.53 -21.95
CA THR A 125 -9.51 15.09 -21.71
C THR A 125 -8.06 14.67 -21.52
N ILE A 126 -7.77 14.06 -20.39
CA ILE A 126 -6.45 13.49 -20.08
C ILE A 126 -6.57 11.97 -20.20
N ASP A 127 -5.93 11.41 -21.22
CA ASP A 127 -5.78 9.96 -21.35
C ASP A 127 -4.55 9.50 -20.55
N ALA A 128 -4.83 9.00 -19.35
CA ALA A 128 -3.88 8.38 -18.44
C ALA A 128 -3.88 6.84 -18.56
N THR A 129 -4.51 6.26 -19.57
CA THR A 129 -4.66 4.80 -19.73
C THR A 129 -3.30 4.10 -19.70
N LYS A 130 -2.31 4.64 -20.42
CA LYS A 130 -0.94 4.09 -20.44
C LYS A 130 -0.28 4.12 -19.06
N LEU A 131 -0.47 5.22 -18.32
CA LEU A 131 0.04 5.37 -16.96
C LEU A 131 -0.64 4.37 -16.02
N LEU A 132 -1.96 4.21 -16.14
CA LEU A 132 -2.74 3.24 -15.37
C LEU A 132 -2.22 1.81 -15.63
N PHE A 133 -2.01 1.43 -16.89
CA PHE A 133 -1.43 0.11 -17.21
C PHE A 133 -0.05 -0.09 -16.60
N MET A 134 0.81 0.94 -16.60
CA MET A 134 2.13 0.87 -15.96
C MET A 134 2.00 0.66 -14.44
N ILE A 135 1.12 1.42 -13.78
CA ILE A 135 0.87 1.31 -12.33
C ILE A 135 0.30 -0.07 -11.99
N VAL A 136 -0.67 -0.55 -12.77
CA VAL A 136 -1.26 -1.89 -12.63
C VAL A 136 -0.17 -2.96 -12.76
N GLY A 137 0.69 -2.84 -13.78
CA GLY A 137 1.81 -3.76 -13.98
C GLY A 137 2.78 -3.79 -12.79
N ILE A 138 3.13 -2.64 -12.23
CA ILE A 138 3.98 -2.54 -11.03
C ILE A 138 3.31 -3.24 -9.83
N ASN A 139 2.01 -3.02 -9.60
CA ASN A 139 1.28 -3.69 -8.52
C ASN A 139 1.25 -5.21 -8.71
N LEU A 140 1.06 -5.70 -9.94
CA LEU A 140 1.12 -7.14 -10.25
C LEU A 140 2.51 -7.72 -9.98
N LEU A 141 3.58 -6.99 -10.32
CA LEU A 141 4.95 -7.40 -10.03
C LEU A 141 5.20 -7.46 -8.52
N GLU A 142 4.66 -6.52 -7.74
CA GLU A 142 4.75 -6.52 -6.28
C GLU A 142 4.04 -7.75 -5.69
N ILE A 143 2.83 -8.08 -6.16
CA ILE A 143 2.12 -9.32 -5.79
C ILE A 143 2.96 -10.55 -6.11
N GLY A 144 3.49 -10.63 -7.34
CA GLY A 144 4.32 -11.75 -7.78
C GLY A 144 5.56 -11.94 -6.90
N LYS A 145 6.24 -10.84 -6.57
CA LYS A 145 7.39 -10.87 -5.64
C LYS A 145 6.98 -11.39 -4.27
N SER A 146 5.91 -10.86 -3.68
CA SER A 146 5.41 -11.30 -2.37
C SER A 146 5.01 -12.77 -2.36
N LEU A 147 4.41 -13.28 -3.44
CA LEU A 147 4.07 -14.70 -3.58
C LEU A 147 5.31 -15.59 -3.63
N VAL A 148 6.32 -15.23 -4.44
CA VAL A 148 7.57 -15.99 -4.53
C VAL A 148 8.28 -16.04 -3.18
N SER A 149 8.33 -14.92 -2.46
CA SER A 149 8.89 -14.88 -1.10
C SER A 149 8.13 -15.78 -0.13
N ALA A 150 6.81 -15.79 -0.18
CA ALA A 150 5.99 -16.66 0.67
C ALA A 150 6.25 -18.14 0.40
N VAL A 151 6.33 -18.53 -0.88
CA VAL A 151 6.62 -19.92 -1.27
C VAL A 151 7.99 -20.35 -0.79
N TYR A 152 9.01 -19.49 -0.97
CA TYR A 152 10.37 -19.78 -0.51
C TYR A 152 10.43 -20.00 1.01
N GLU A 153 9.75 -19.14 1.79
CA GLU A 153 9.71 -19.29 3.25
C GLU A 153 9.01 -20.59 3.68
N ILE A 154 7.92 -20.97 3.00
CA ILE A 154 7.22 -22.22 3.27
C ILE A 154 8.12 -23.42 2.95
N SER A 155 8.78 -23.44 1.79
CA SER A 155 9.71 -24.50 1.41
C SER A 155 10.86 -24.65 2.43
N GLU A 156 11.48 -23.54 2.84
CA GLU A 156 12.57 -23.56 3.81
C GLU A 156 12.10 -24.01 5.21
N ARG A 157 10.83 -23.78 5.58
CA ARG A 157 10.25 -24.33 6.81
C ARG A 157 10.07 -25.83 6.73
N VAL A 158 9.57 -26.35 5.60
CA VAL A 158 9.37 -27.80 5.38
C VAL A 158 10.70 -28.55 5.44
N ASP A 159 11.74 -28.06 4.76
CA ASP A 159 13.06 -28.70 4.76
C ASP A 159 13.64 -28.80 6.18
N ARG A 160 13.51 -27.71 6.97
CA ARG A 160 13.96 -27.70 8.37
C ARG A 160 13.15 -28.62 9.28
N GLU A 161 11.87 -28.84 9.00
CA GLU A 161 11.05 -29.79 9.75
C GLU A 161 11.45 -31.23 9.44
N LEU A 162 11.68 -31.56 8.16
CA LEU A 162 12.19 -32.87 7.73
C LEU A 162 13.55 -33.19 8.35
N GLU A 163 14.51 -32.25 8.33
CA GLU A 163 15.82 -32.46 8.96
C GLU A 163 15.70 -32.75 10.47
N ARG A 164 14.83 -32.01 11.17
CA ARG A 164 14.59 -32.21 12.60
C ARG A 164 13.93 -33.54 12.91
N GLU A 165 13.05 -34.04 12.04
CA GLU A 165 12.46 -35.37 12.19
C GLU A 165 13.51 -36.47 12.00
N LEU A 166 14.33 -36.35 10.96
CA LEU A 166 15.43 -37.29 10.69
C LEU A 166 16.44 -37.35 11.86
N GLU A 167 16.82 -36.19 12.42
CA GLU A 167 17.71 -36.14 13.59
C GLU A 167 17.08 -36.77 14.84
N ARG A 168 15.75 -36.71 15.00
CA ARG A 168 15.05 -37.36 16.11
C ARG A 168 15.00 -38.88 15.94
N GLU A 169 14.85 -39.37 14.71
CA GLU A 169 14.89 -40.80 14.41
C GLU A 169 16.29 -41.39 14.62
N LEU A 170 17.35 -40.68 14.19
CA LEU A 170 18.74 -41.12 14.39
C LEU A 170 19.19 -41.13 15.85
N ARG A 171 18.50 -40.42 16.75
CA ARG A 171 18.78 -40.37 18.19
C ARG A 171 17.97 -41.38 19.02
N ARG A 172 17.08 -42.15 18.40
CA ARG A 172 16.37 -43.28 19.03
C ARG A 172 17.11 -44.58 18.80
#